data_AF-A0A3G8ZEW0-F1
#
_entry.id   AF-A0A3G8ZEW0-F1
#
_cell.length_a   1.000
_cell.length_b   1.000
_cell.length_c   1.000
_cell.angle_alpha   90.00
_cell.angle_beta   90.00
_cell.angle_gamma   90.00
#
_symmetry.space_group_name_H-M   'P 1'
#
loop_
_entity.id
_entity.type
_entity.pdbx_description
1 polymer ?
#
loop_
_entity_poly.entity_id
_entity_poly.type
_entity_poly.pdbx_seq_one_letter_code
_entity_poly.pdbx_strand_id
1 'polypeptide(L)' 'MFQDFECFGNDGLPKDKNIRLIVERNNLQNPVYVGDTIWDKESSEKAGVDFIYAAYGFGKIENPKVQIQNFEDLITLEF' A
#
# COMPACT_ATOMS: atom_id res chain seq x y z
N MET A 1 -5.50 -13.65 -10.81
CA MET A 1 -6.59 -13.75 -9.82
C MET A 1 -6.05 -13.20 -8.51
N PHE A 2 -6.85 -12.47 -7.73
CA PHE A 2 -6.45 -11.92 -6.43
C PHE A 2 -6.66 -12.96 -5.32
N GLN A 3 -5.79 -12.97 -4.30
CA GLN A 3 -5.78 -13.97 -3.23
C GLN A 3 -6.67 -13.58 -2.03
N ASP A 4 -6.74 -12.29 -1.70
CA ASP A 4 -7.49 -11.74 -0.57
C ASP A 4 -7.81 -10.27 -0.84
N PHE A 5 -8.81 -9.72 -0.13
CA PHE A 5 -9.15 -8.30 -0.14
C PHE A 5 -9.81 -7.89 1.18
N GLU A 6 -9.71 -6.61 1.52
CA GLU A 6 -10.37 -6.04 2.68
C GLU A 6 -10.87 -4.63 2.39
N CYS A 7 -11.97 -4.22 3.02
CA CYS A 7 -12.49 -2.86 2.87
C CYS A 7 -13.30 -2.42 4.09
N PHE A 8 -13.54 -1.11 4.20
CA PHE A 8 -14.33 -0.55 5.29
C PHE A 8 -15.73 -1.19 5.42
N GLY A 9 -16.34 -1.61 4.31
CA GLY A 9 -17.69 -2.16 4.29
C GLY A 9 -17.84 -3.53 4.96
N ASN A 10 -16.75 -4.28 5.16
CA ASN A 10 -16.81 -5.61 5.76
C ASN A 10 -16.93 -5.50 7.29
N ASP A 11 -15.94 -4.91 7.96
CA ASP A 11 -15.85 -4.86 9.43
C ASP A 11 -15.94 -3.45 10.02
N GLY A 12 -16.12 -2.41 9.19
CA GLY A 12 -16.14 -1.01 9.64
C GLY A 12 -14.78 -0.49 10.10
N LEU A 13 -13.71 -1.22 9.81
CA LEU A 13 -12.36 -0.90 10.25
C LEU A 13 -11.70 0.16 9.35
N PRO A 14 -10.89 1.06 9.93
CA PRO A 14 -10.16 2.05 9.15
C PRO A 14 -9.09 1.38 8.29
N LYS A 15 -8.62 2.11 7.27
CA LYS A 15 -7.76 1.56 6.21
C LYS A 15 -6.47 0.93 6.74
N ASP A 16 -5.83 1.52 7.74
CA ASP A 16 -4.63 0.97 8.39
C ASP A 16 -4.88 -0.41 9.03
N LYS A 17 -6.05 -0.61 9.66
CA LYS A 17 -6.42 -1.90 10.25
C LYS A 17 -6.75 -2.93 9.18
N ASN A 18 -7.39 -2.53 8.08
CA ASN A 18 -7.64 -3.42 6.94
C ASN A 18 -6.35 -3.89 6.28
N ILE A 19 -5.38 -3.00 6.09
CA ILE A 19 -4.05 -3.36 5.58
C ILE A 19 -3.40 -4.39 6.51
N ARG A 20 -3.43 -4.14 7.82
CA ARG A 20 -2.85 -5.05 8.81
C ARG A 20 -3.53 -6.42 8.85
N LEU A 21 -4.87 -6.46 8.73
CA LEU A 21 -5.61 -7.73 8.64
C LEU A 21 -5.18 -8.56 7.44
N ILE A 22 -5.00 -7.95 6.27
CA ILE A 22 -4.50 -8.67 5.08
C ILE A 22 -3.11 -9.27 5.36
N VAL A 23 -2.20 -8.49 5.94
CA VAL A 23 -0.85 -8.95 6.28
C VAL A 23 -0.89 -10.14 7.24
N GLU A 24 -1.70 -10.04 8.30
CA GLU A 24 -1.82 -11.07 9.34
C GLU A 24 -2.49 -12.35 8.80
N ARG A 25 -3.61 -12.23 8.06
CA ARG A 25 -4.33 -13.38 7.49
C ARG A 25 -3.52 -14.18 6.49
N ASN A 26 -2.69 -13.48 5.71
CA ASN A 26 -1.85 -14.10 4.67
C ASN A 26 -0.43 -14.39 5.14
N ASN A 27 -0.10 -14.09 6.41
CA ASN A 27 1.23 -14.27 6.99
C ASN A 27 2.35 -13.65 6.12
N LEU A 28 2.12 -12.44 5.60
CA LEU A 28 3.08 -11.74 4.74
C LEU A 28 4.30 -11.30 5.56
N GLN A 29 5.51 -11.61 5.08
CA GLN A 29 6.73 -11.35 5.83
C GLN A 29 7.32 -9.96 5.54
N ASN A 30 7.39 -9.57 4.26
CA ASN A 30 7.90 -8.26 3.84
C ASN A 30 6.92 -7.63 2.81
N PRO A 31 5.69 -7.29 3.25
CA PRO A 31 4.70 -6.70 2.35
C PRO A 31 5.08 -5.25 1.98
N VAL A 32 4.71 -4.85 0.77
CA VAL A 32 4.71 -3.45 0.33
C VAL A 32 3.27 -3.05 -0.04
N TYR A 33 2.89 -1.82 0.28
CA TYR A 33 1.65 -1.20 -0.13
C TYR A 33 1.93 -0.23 -1.28
N VAL A 34 1.24 -0.41 -2.40
CA VAL A 34 1.33 0.49 -3.55
C VAL A 34 0.09 1.38 -3.54
N GLY A 35 0.27 2.69 -3.46
CA GLY A 35 -0.82 3.67 -3.44
C GLY A 35 -0.41 5.02 -3.98
N ASP A 36 -1.40 5.85 -4.29
CA ASP A 36 -1.23 7.12 -5.01
C ASP A 36 -1.56 8.34 -4.16
N THR A 37 -2.29 8.18 -3.04
CA THR A 37 -2.68 9.30 -2.19
C THR A 37 -1.85 9.40 -0.91
N ILE A 38 -1.83 10.59 -0.28
CA ILE A 38 -1.21 10.77 1.05
C ILE A 38 -1.88 9.88 2.11
N TRP A 39 -3.18 9.63 1.99
CA TRP A 39 -3.93 8.78 2.91
C TRP A 39 -3.54 7.31 2.79
N ASP A 40 -3.09 6.86 1.61
CA ASP A 40 -2.51 5.52 1.42
C ASP A 40 -1.20 5.39 2.17
N LYS A 41 -0.30 6.37 1.98
CA LYS A 41 0.99 6.42 2.68
C LYS A 41 0.80 6.40 4.18
N GLU A 42 -0.03 7.30 4.71
CA GLU A 42 -0.28 7.37 6.16
C GLU A 42 -0.91 6.08 6.70
N SER A 43 -1.83 5.46 5.95
CA SER A 43 -2.46 4.21 6.38
C SER A 43 -1.47 3.04 6.36
N SER A 44 -0.60 2.98 5.35
CA SER A 44 0.47 2.00 5.24
C SER A 44 1.48 2.13 6.39
N GLU A 45 1.92 3.37 6.67
CA GLU A 45 2.82 3.67 7.78
C GLU A 45 2.21 3.28 9.14
N LYS A 46 0.93 3.61 9.38
CA LYS A 46 0.20 3.19 10.59
C LYS A 46 0.03 1.67 10.70
N ALA A 47 -0.10 0.99 9.57
CA ALA A 47 -0.18 -0.47 9.51
C ALA A 47 1.18 -1.16 9.73
N GLY A 48 2.29 -0.43 9.59
CA GLY A 48 3.64 -0.97 9.64
C GLY A 48 4.07 -1.68 8.35
N VAL A 49 3.55 -1.21 7.20
CA VAL A 49 3.83 -1.75 5.87
C VAL A 49 4.59 -0.72 5.05
N ASP A 50 5.64 -1.16 4.35
CA ASP A 50 6.43 -0.27 3.47
C ASP A 50 5.58 0.26 2.32
N PHE A 51 5.85 1.49 1.89
CA PHE A 51 5.02 2.20 0.93
C PHE A 51 5.78 2.53 -0.36
N ILE A 52 5.16 2.22 -1.50
CA ILE A 52 5.61 2.61 -2.83
C ILE A 52 4.60 3.60 -3.40
N TYR A 53 5.08 4.79 -3.76
CA TYR A 53 4.23 5.83 -4.33
C TYR A 53 3.99 5.60 -5.83
N ALA A 54 2.74 5.41 -6.21
CA ALA A 54 2.30 5.41 -7.60
C ALA A 54 2.08 6.84 -8.09
N ALA A 55 3.11 7.45 -8.69
CA ALA A 55 3.10 8.86 -9.10
C ALA A 55 2.17 9.18 -10.27
N TYR A 56 1.60 8.15 -10.89
CA TYR A 56 0.64 8.25 -11.99
C TYR A 56 -0.83 8.30 -11.55
N GLY A 57 -1.10 8.25 -10.24
CA GLY A 57 -2.46 8.31 -9.68
C GLY A 57 -2.87 9.69 -9.14
N PHE A 58 -3.68 9.68 -8.09
CA PHE A 58 -4.30 10.86 -7.48
C PHE A 58 -3.48 11.48 -6.35
N GLY A 59 -3.17 12.76 -6.50
CA GLY A 59 -2.54 13.56 -5.45
C GLY A 59 -1.05 13.73 -5.68
N LYS A 60 -0.37 14.24 -4.65
CA LYS A 60 1.08 14.46 -4.68
C LYS A 60 1.67 14.18 -3.31
N ILE A 61 2.66 13.30 -3.28
CA ILE A 61 3.49 13.07 -2.11
C ILE A 61 4.85 13.73 -2.37
N GLU A 62 5.23 14.66 -1.51
CA GLU A 62 6.53 15.35 -1.63
C GLU A 62 7.65 14.44 -1.13
N ASN A 63 8.76 14.36 -1.88
CA ASN A 63 9.96 13.59 -1.53
C ASN A 63 9.69 12.12 -1.12
N PRO A 64 9.01 11.31 -1.95
CA PRO A 64 8.78 9.91 -1.66
C PRO A 64 10.10 9.13 -1.63
N LYS A 65 10.23 8.16 -0.72
CA LYS A 65 11.42 7.28 -0.64
C LYS A 65 11.57 6.42 -1.88
N VAL A 66 10.45 5.83 -2.31
CA VAL A 66 10.34 5.00 -3.52
C VAL A 66 9.11 5.47 -4.28
N GLN A 67 9.25 5.67 -5.59
CA GLN A 67 8.16 6.06 -6.47
C GLN A 67 8.25 5.33 -7.81
N ILE A 68 7.10 5.09 -8.41
CA ILE A 68 6.95 4.51 -9.74
C ILE A 68 6.11 5.44 -10.62
N GLN A 69 6.47 5.57 -11.90
CA GLN A 69 5.78 6.40 -12.91
C GLN A 69 4.77 5.61 -13.72
N ASN A 70 4.87 4.28 -13.72
CA ASN A 70 3.90 3.35 -14.26
C ASN A 70 3.92 2.06 -13.43
N PHE A 71 2.98 1.14 -13.65
CA PHE A 71 2.90 -0.09 -12.85
C PHE A 71 4.06 -1.05 -13.16
N GLU A 72 4.54 -1.04 -14.40
CA GLU A 72 5.62 -1.88 -14.90
C GLU A 72 6.98 -1.57 -14.25
N ASP A 73 7.18 -0.34 -13.76
CA ASP A 73 8.38 0.05 -13.01
C ASP A 73 8.60 -0.80 -11.76
N LEU A 74 7.58 -1.49 -11.23
CA LEU A 74 7.74 -2.45 -10.13
C LEU A 74 8.73 -3.58 -10.47
N ILE A 75 8.90 -3.91 -11.75
CA ILE A 75 9.80 -4.97 -12.22
C ILE A 75 11.27 -4.52 -12.19
N THR A 76 11.53 -3.22 -12.14
CA THR A 76 12.87 -2.64 -12.16
C THR A 76 13.33 -2.11 -10.81
N LEU A 77 12.50 -2.23 -9.76
CA LEU A 77 12.86 -1.84 -8.40
C LEU A 77 13.89 -2.80 -7.80
N GLU A 78 14.92 -2.23 -7.17
CA GLU A 78 15.93 -2.94 -6.39
C GLU A 78 15.73 -2.57 -4.90
N PHE A 79 15.69 -3.58 -4.02
CA PHE A 79 15.47 -3.46 -2.57
C PHE A 79 16.69 -3.93 -1.78
#